data_AF-A0AAN0K1K9-F1
#
_entry.id   AF-A0AAN0K1K9-F1
#
_cell.length_a   1.000
_cell.length_b   1.000
_cell.length_c   1.000
_cell.angle_alpha   90.00
_cell.angle_beta   90.00
_cell.angle_gamma   90.00
#
_symmetry.space_group_name_H-M   'P 1'
#
loop_
_entity.id
_entity.type
_entity.pdbx_description
1 polymer ?
#
loop_
_entity_poly.entity_id
_entity_poly.type
_entity_poly.pdbx_seq_one_letter_code
_entity_poly.pdbx_strand_id
1 'polypeptide(L)'
;MLWDRRVLSKGPLKEMVGHKGSVNGCLFLDNDSSNDKLVASCSSDSTVKIWSTTTGGSVLSEYIGGGAGPISGIVSPSPETLAASTFNEGVYVWKLVSDSSMELKLRAKY
;
A
#
# COMPACT_ATOMS: atom_id res chain seq x y z
N MET A 1 -2.34 5.84 -10.07
CA MET A 1 -3.57 6.54 -10.49
C MET A 1 -4.75 5.59 -10.31
N LEU A 2 -5.90 6.09 -9.90
CA LEU A 2 -7.14 5.34 -9.74
C LEU A 2 -8.13 5.74 -10.85
N TRP A 3 -8.77 4.75 -11.46
CA TRP A 3 -9.71 4.94 -12.57
C TRP A 3 -11.02 4.22 -12.27
N ASP A 4 -12.13 4.81 -12.72
CA ASP A 4 -13.41 4.12 -12.79
C ASP A 4 -13.73 3.77 -14.24
N ARG A 5 -13.91 2.46 -14.47
CA ARG A 5 -14.21 1.89 -15.79
C ARG A 5 -15.50 2.47 -16.39
N ARG A 6 -16.43 2.95 -15.57
CA ARG A 6 -17.72 3.51 -16.00
C ARG A 6 -17.60 4.93 -16.57
N VAL A 7 -16.51 5.63 -16.26
CA VAL A 7 -16.30 7.05 -16.60
C VAL A 7 -14.88 7.33 -17.06
N LEU A 8 -14.30 6.44 -17.87
CA LEU A 8 -12.95 6.59 -18.42
C LEU A 8 -12.74 7.90 -19.19
N SER A 9 -13.79 8.42 -19.84
CA SER A 9 -13.75 9.69 -20.58
C SER A 9 -13.55 10.92 -19.70
N LYS A 10 -13.76 10.81 -18.40
CA LYS A 10 -13.58 11.92 -17.44
C LYS A 10 -12.14 12.01 -16.91
N GLY A 11 -11.25 11.12 -17.33
CA GLY A 11 -9.90 11.03 -16.81
C GLY A 11 -9.81 10.24 -15.49
N PRO A 12 -8.65 10.26 -14.81
CA PRO A 12 -8.46 9.52 -13.57
C PRO A 12 -9.35 10.08 -12.46
N LEU A 13 -9.93 9.19 -11.65
CA LEU A 13 -10.63 9.59 -10.42
C LEU A 13 -9.65 10.23 -9.43
N LYS A 14 -8.44 9.67 -9.35
CA LYS A 14 -7.45 10.13 -8.39
C LYS A 14 -6.01 9.87 -8.83
N GLU A 15 -5.17 10.86 -8.62
CA GLU A 15 -3.71 10.71 -8.66
C GLU A 15 -3.18 10.57 -7.24
N MET A 16 -2.35 9.55 -7.04
CA MET A 16 -1.79 9.18 -5.73
C MET A 16 -0.29 9.40 -5.85
N VAL A 17 0.16 10.56 -5.38
CA VAL A 17 1.52 11.07 -5.56
C VAL A 17 2.22 11.03 -4.21
N GLY A 18 3.43 10.44 -4.17
CA GLY A 18 4.20 10.38 -2.93
C GLY A 18 5.37 9.40 -2.94
N HIS A 19 5.36 8.39 -3.81
CA HIS A 19 6.54 7.56 -4.04
C HIS A 19 7.64 8.37 -4.73
N LYS A 20 8.90 8.13 -4.32
CA LYS A 20 10.11 8.78 -4.86
C LYS A 20 10.82 7.92 -5.90
N GLY A 21 10.33 6.70 -6.13
CA GLY A 21 10.86 5.75 -7.09
C GLY A 21 9.75 5.07 -7.88
N SER A 22 10.15 4.14 -8.76
CA SER A 22 9.20 3.33 -9.54
C SER A 22 8.30 2.52 -8.62
N VAL A 23 6.99 2.61 -8.86
CA VAL A 23 6.00 1.75 -8.20
C VAL A 23 6.06 0.38 -8.86
N ASN A 24 6.40 -0.65 -8.10
CA ASN A 24 6.61 -2.01 -8.61
C ASN A 24 5.35 -2.87 -8.48
N GLY A 25 4.45 -2.50 -7.57
CA GLY A 25 3.20 -3.22 -7.36
C GLY A 25 2.16 -2.39 -6.63
N CYS A 26 0.90 -2.71 -6.87
CA CYS A 26 -0.23 -2.16 -6.14
C CYS A 26 -1.35 -3.19 -6.01
N LEU A 27 -2.12 -3.12 -4.93
CA LEU A 27 -3.31 -3.94 -4.73
C LEU A 27 -4.38 -3.16 -3.97
N PHE A 28 -5.63 -3.60 -4.12
CA PHE A 28 -6.71 -3.22 -3.23
C PHE A 28 -6.68 -4.12 -2.00
N LEU A 29 -6.90 -3.54 -0.82
CA LEU A 29 -7.08 -4.30 0.41
C LEU A 29 -8.56 -4.56 0.60
N ASP A 30 -8.91 -5.82 0.84
CA ASP A 30 -10.29 -6.25 1.06
C ASP A 30 -10.67 -6.14 2.55
N ASN A 31 -10.45 -4.96 3.15
CA ASN A 31 -10.93 -4.68 4.51
C ASN A 31 -12.43 -4.40 4.48
N ASP A 32 -13.21 -5.46 4.64
CA ASP A 32 -14.69 -5.51 4.57
C ASP A 32 -15.43 -4.71 5.67
N SER A 33 -14.77 -3.76 6.35
CA SER A 33 -15.32 -3.09 7.54
C SER A 33 -15.68 -1.63 7.39
N SER A 34 -15.35 -0.95 6.28
CA SER A 34 -15.81 0.44 6.07
C SER A 34 -15.96 0.78 4.58
N ASN A 35 -16.74 1.82 4.29
CA ASN A 35 -16.88 2.40 2.94
C ASN A 35 -15.55 2.87 2.32
N ASP A 36 -14.46 2.87 3.08
CA ASP A 36 -13.13 3.27 2.65
C ASP A 36 -12.39 2.08 2.04
N LYS A 37 -12.35 2.04 0.71
CA LYS A 37 -11.44 1.13 0.02
C LYS A 37 -10.01 1.62 0.20
N LEU A 38 -9.15 0.71 0.64
CA LEU A 38 -7.74 0.97 0.79
C LEU A 38 -6.95 0.41 -0.39
N VAL A 39 -5.90 1.12 -0.76
CA VAL A 39 -4.93 0.67 -1.76
C VAL A 39 -3.59 0.59 -1.06
N ALA A 40 -2.85 -0.49 -1.30
CA ALA A 40 -1.45 -0.60 -0.92
C ALA A 40 -0.59 -0.53 -2.18
N SER A 41 0.53 0.18 -2.11
CA SER A 41 1.54 0.20 -3.17
C SER A 41 2.94 0.04 -2.61
N CYS A 42 3.80 -0.62 -3.37
CA CYS A 42 5.22 -0.76 -3.07
C CYS A 42 6.08 -0.15 -4.17
N SER A 43 7.27 0.32 -3.79
CA SER A 43 8.15 1.08 -4.67
C SER A 43 9.62 0.74 -4.45
N SER A 44 10.41 1.02 -5.49
CA SER A 44 11.87 0.97 -5.44
C SER A 44 12.49 2.00 -4.49
N ASP A 45 11.71 2.97 -4.00
CA ASP A 45 12.13 3.88 -2.92
C ASP A 45 12.20 3.22 -1.54
N SER A 46 12.05 1.89 -1.46
CA SER A 46 12.08 1.10 -0.21
C SER A 46 10.89 1.39 0.71
N THR A 47 9.78 1.91 0.18
CA THR A 47 8.57 2.21 0.96
C THR A 47 7.35 1.42 0.49
N VAL A 48 6.50 1.10 1.45
CA VAL A 48 5.11 0.67 1.23
C VAL A 48 4.20 1.80 1.70
N LYS A 49 3.29 2.26 0.83
CA LYS A 49 2.30 3.28 1.17
C LYS A 49 0.90 2.69 1.13
N ILE A 50 0.12 3.02 2.15
CA ILE A 50 -1.31 2.73 2.23
C ILE A 50 -2.06 4.02 1.94
N TRP A 51 -3.07 3.91 1.10
CA TRP A 51 -3.83 5.04 0.62
C TRP A 51 -5.31 4.81 0.82
N SER A 52 -6.04 5.86 1.17
CA SER A 52 -7.50 5.83 1.12
C SER A 52 -8.02 6.41 -0.19
N THR A 53 -8.97 5.70 -0.78
CA THR A 53 -9.63 6.12 -2.02
C THR A 53 -10.67 7.23 -1.80
N THR A 54 -11.19 7.36 -0.58
CA THR A 54 -12.23 8.33 -0.17
C THR A 54 -11.64 9.65 0.32
N THR A 55 -10.51 9.64 1.03
CA THR A 55 -9.84 10.88 1.53
C THR A 55 -8.98 11.56 0.47
N GLY A 56 -9.38 11.43 -0.79
CA GLY A 56 -8.70 12.05 -1.91
C GLY A 56 -7.30 11.49 -2.13
N GLY A 57 -7.09 10.17 -2.07
CA GLY A 57 -5.81 9.55 -2.43
C GLY A 57 -4.64 9.96 -1.54
N SER A 58 -4.93 10.36 -0.32
CA SER A 58 -3.91 10.72 0.67
C SER A 58 -3.25 9.47 1.23
N VAL A 59 -1.96 9.58 1.55
CA VAL A 59 -1.23 8.52 2.27
C VAL A 59 -1.78 8.47 3.70
N LEU A 60 -2.31 7.31 4.09
CA LEU A 60 -2.75 7.04 5.46
C LEU A 60 -1.62 6.49 6.31
N SER A 61 -0.76 5.67 5.70
CA SER A 61 0.35 5.04 6.39
C SER A 61 1.51 4.84 5.43
N GLU A 62 2.73 4.96 5.95
CA GLU A 62 3.95 4.70 5.23
C GLU A 62 4.83 3.81 6.09
N TYR A 63 5.27 2.70 5.51
CA TYR A 63 6.34 1.90 6.07
C TYR A 63 7.61 2.11 5.26
N ILE A 64 8.69 2.42 5.96
CA ILE A 64 10.02 2.57 5.38
C ILE A 64 10.81 1.33 5.74
N GLY A 65 11.25 0.58 4.73
CA GLY A 65 12.01 -0.67 4.87
C GLY A 65 13.37 -0.53 5.57
N GLY A 66 13.74 0.66 6.05
CA GLY A 66 14.89 0.86 6.94
C GLY A 66 16.23 0.33 6.42
N GLY A 67 16.42 0.27 5.09
CA GLY A 67 17.63 -0.31 4.48
C GLY A 67 17.41 -1.60 3.69
N ALA A 68 16.21 -2.19 3.75
CA ALA A 68 15.84 -3.43 3.05
C ALA A 68 15.98 -3.41 1.52
N GLY A 69 16.19 -2.23 0.95
CA GLY A 69 16.33 -2.01 -0.48
C GLY A 69 14.99 -2.00 -1.21
N PRO A 70 15.03 -2.00 -2.56
CA PRO A 70 13.85 -1.89 -3.40
C PRO A 70 12.84 -2.99 -3.09
N ILE A 71 11.57 -2.60 -2.95
CA ILE A 71 10.48 -3.56 -2.71
C ILE A 71 9.98 -4.06 -4.06
N SER A 72 10.12 -5.36 -4.32
CA SER A 72 9.81 -5.99 -5.60
C SER A 72 8.35 -6.39 -5.77
N GLY A 73 7.65 -6.63 -4.66
CA GLY A 73 6.28 -7.14 -4.71
C GLY A 73 5.54 -6.94 -3.40
N ILE A 74 4.22 -6.97 -3.47
CA ILE A 74 3.33 -6.74 -2.35
C ILE A 74 2.08 -7.61 -2.48
N VAL A 75 1.59 -8.16 -1.37
CA VAL A 75 0.42 -9.03 -1.31
C VAL A 75 -0.30 -8.86 0.02
N SER A 76 -1.62 -9.03 0.02
CA SER A 76 -2.43 -9.08 1.24
C SER A 76 -3.10 -10.45 1.32
N PRO A 77 -2.55 -11.42 2.08
CA PRO A 77 -3.18 -12.72 2.24
C PRO A 77 -4.47 -12.65 3.09
N SER A 78 -4.64 -11.58 3.87
CA SER A 78 -5.87 -11.32 4.62
C SER A 78 -6.07 -9.81 4.80
N PRO A 79 -7.27 -9.35 5.19
CA PRO A 79 -7.56 -7.93 5.37
C PRO A 79 -6.67 -7.21 6.41
N GLU A 80 -6.16 -7.97 7.37
CA GLU A 80 -5.31 -7.44 8.45
C GLU A 80 -3.81 -7.69 8.21
N THR A 81 -3.44 -8.39 7.13
CA THR A 81 -2.05 -8.81 6.93
C THR A 81 -1.55 -8.38 5.56
N LEU A 82 -0.42 -7.71 5.55
CA LEU A 82 0.28 -7.29 4.35
C LEU A 82 1.66 -7.92 4.35
N ALA A 83 2.11 -8.42 3.20
CA ALA A 83 3.45 -8.91 3.01
C ALA A 83 4.10 -8.22 1.81
N ALA A 84 5.38 -7.92 1.90
CA ALA A 84 6.15 -7.42 0.76
C ALA A 84 7.52 -8.07 0.70
N SER A 85 7.97 -8.33 -0.51
CA SER A 85 9.29 -8.88 -0.79
C SER A 85 10.26 -7.77 -1.15
N THR A 86 11.48 -7.88 -0.63
CA THR A 86 12.58 -6.95 -0.88
C THR A 86 13.71 -7.69 -1.58
N PHE A 87 14.48 -6.98 -2.40
CA PHE A 87 15.60 -7.59 -3.12
C PHE A 87 16.77 -8.00 -2.21
N ASN A 88 16.96 -7.31 -1.08
CA ASN A 88 18.16 -7.49 -0.26
C ASN A 88 17.91 -8.25 1.04
N GLU A 89 16.76 -8.00 1.68
CA GLU A 89 16.55 -8.40 3.08
C GLU A 89 15.39 -9.39 3.27
N GLY A 90 14.84 -9.93 2.19
CA GLY A 90 13.81 -10.98 2.24
C GLY A 90 12.38 -10.43 2.30
N VAL A 91 11.50 -11.14 3.01
CA VAL A 91 10.06 -10.86 3.06
C VAL A 91 9.66 -10.27 4.40
N TYR A 92 8.97 -9.14 4.34
CA TYR A 92 8.44 -8.45 5.50
C TYR A 92 6.95 -8.69 5.57
N VAL A 93 6.44 -8.97 6.76
CA VAL A 93 5.02 -9.16 7.02
C VAL A 93 4.57 -8.20 8.10
N TRP A 94 3.57 -7.39 7.79
CA TRP A 94 2.95 -6.43 8.70
C TRP A 94 1.53 -6.84 9.05
N LYS A 95 1.14 -6.52 10.28
CA LYS A 95 -0.26 -6.44 10.67
C LYS A 95 -0.75 -5.02 10.45
N LEU A 96 -1.84 -4.88 9.70
CA LEU A 96 -2.56 -3.64 9.48
C LEU A 96 -3.50 -3.44 10.67
N VAL A 97 -3.28 -2.36 11.43
CA VAL A 97 -4.09 -2.02 12.60
C VAL A 97 -4.81 -0.70 12.33
N SER A 98 -6.13 -0.69 12.53
CA SER A 98 -7.02 0.43 12.22
C SER A 98 -7.77 0.88 13.48
N ASP A 99 -7.05 1.12 14.57
CA ASP A 99 -7.64 1.44 15.88
C ASP A 99 -8.01 2.93 15.97
N SER A 100 -7.01 3.82 15.85
CA SER A 100 -7.18 5.29 15.86
C SER A 100 -6.47 6.00 14.70
N SER A 101 -5.41 5.38 14.17
CA SER A 101 -4.73 5.76 12.94
C SER A 101 -4.32 4.47 12.21
N MET A 102 -4.23 4.54 10.87
CA MET A 102 -3.87 3.39 10.07
C MET A 102 -2.38 3.12 10.21
N GLU A 103 -2.01 2.02 10.86
CA GLU A 103 -0.60 1.70 11.13
C GLU A 103 -0.22 0.32 10.60
N LEU A 104 0.98 0.23 10.02
CA LEU A 104 1.64 -1.01 9.65
C LEU A 104 2.60 -1.44 10.76
N LYS A 105 2.24 -2.47 11.52
CA LYS A 105 3.09 -3.02 12.59
C LYS A 105 3.84 -4.24 12.07
N LEU A 106 5.17 -4.20 12.07
CA LEU A 106 6.00 -5.32 11.64
C LEU A 106 5.73 -6.52 12.54
N ARG A 107 5.31 -7.64 11.93
CA ARG A 107 4.98 -8.88 12.62
C ARG A 107 6.11 -9.90 12.48
N ALA A 108 6.72 -10.00 11.31
CA ALA A 108 7.81 -10.90 11.03
C ALA A 108 8.65 -10.42 9.85
N LYS A 109 9.91 -10.86 9.83
CA LYS A 109 10.85 -10.74 8.72
C LYS A 109 11.41 -12.14 8.45
N TYR A 110 11.41 -12.56 7.20
CA TYR A 110 11.87 -13.86 6.73
C TYR A 110 13.02 -13.70 5.75
#